data_AF-A0A7U9PWU4-F1
#
_entry.id   AF-A0A7U9PWU4-F1
#
_cell.length_a   1.000
_cell.length_b   1.000
_cell.length_c   1.000
_cell.angle_alpha   90.00
_cell.angle_beta   90.00
_cell.angle_gamma   90.00
#
_symmetry.space_group_name_H-M   'P 1'
#
loop_
_entity.id
_entity.type
_entity.pdbx_description
1 polymer ?
#
loop_
_entity_poly.entity_id
_entity_poly.type
_entity_poly.pdbx_seq_one_letter_code
_entity_poly.pdbx_strand_id
1 'polypeptide(L)'
;MNPRQSASSSVPEPAATSLDGGDGDGGNDASGRADRATPRLSPARRVCAVAAAGCVAVLVPLLGTGLVVDESYEIRLPGDGATALLRAVLLATLCVQVGELAGVRLARRVRGASAALPRGWSKRAAWVGAAAAVGQLLLVAGSGSPLAGLSGPALVDAYATRPGLLALLEANAFLLAALCAASRRPGWAGVPLAAVVFGEALRAHPEADTPLVGVALTLVHLTSTALWAGGLLYVLRTRWC
;
A
#
# COMPACT_ATOMS: atom_id res chain seq x y z
N MET A 1 46.50 -23.51 -43.07
CA MET A 1 46.74 -22.49 -44.10
C MET A 1 47.51 -23.14 -45.26
N ASN A 2 46.80 -23.62 -46.28
CA ASN A 2 47.26 -23.94 -47.65
C ASN A 2 45.98 -24.19 -48.51
N PRO A 3 46.00 -24.08 -49.86
CA PRO A 3 45.08 -23.19 -50.56
C PRO A 3 44.14 -23.91 -51.55
N ARG A 4 43.11 -23.16 -51.93
CA ARG A 4 42.38 -23.12 -53.21
C ARG A 4 42.64 -24.25 -54.22
N GLN A 5 41.58 -24.99 -54.54
CA GLN A 5 41.31 -25.42 -55.91
C GLN A 5 39.99 -24.83 -56.37
N SER A 6 40.06 -24.08 -57.46
CA SER A 6 38.94 -23.59 -58.25
C SER A 6 38.96 -24.36 -59.56
N ALA A 7 37.84 -24.95 -59.96
CA ALA A 7 37.58 -25.25 -61.36
C ALA A 7 36.07 -25.26 -61.61
N SER A 8 35.68 -24.41 -62.54
CA SER A 8 34.36 -24.05 -63.04
C SER A 8 33.97 -24.89 -64.26
N SER A 9 32.68 -25.20 -64.43
CA SER A 9 32.05 -25.24 -65.76
C SER A 9 30.53 -25.02 -65.70
N SER A 10 30.15 -23.81 -66.13
CA SER A 10 28.96 -23.35 -66.87
C SER A 10 28.26 -24.42 -67.76
N VAL A 11 26.94 -24.46 -68.00
CA VAL A 11 26.04 -23.54 -68.79
C VAL A 11 24.57 -24.10 -68.70
N PRO A 12 23.50 -23.30 -68.96
CA PRO A 12 22.09 -23.58 -68.62
C PRO A 12 21.17 -23.95 -69.81
N GLU A 13 19.94 -24.41 -69.56
CA GLU A 13 18.76 -24.13 -70.41
C GLU A 13 17.40 -24.44 -69.73
N PRO A 14 16.29 -23.77 -70.13
CA PRO A 14 15.02 -23.67 -69.41
C PRO A 14 13.88 -24.51 -70.01
N ALA A 15 12.80 -24.72 -69.25
CA ALA A 15 11.49 -25.02 -69.83
C ALA A 15 10.36 -24.57 -68.89
N ALA A 16 9.47 -23.75 -69.44
CA ALA A 16 8.26 -23.22 -68.83
C ALA A 16 7.06 -24.14 -69.09
N THR A 17 6.13 -24.23 -68.14
CA THR A 17 4.67 -24.48 -68.26
C THR A 17 4.15 -24.70 -66.81
N SER A 18 3.00 -24.26 -66.33
CA SER A 18 1.78 -23.69 -66.92
C SER A 18 0.89 -23.19 -65.75
N LEU A 19 0.11 -22.14 -66.00
CA LEU A 19 -1.00 -21.66 -65.15
C LEU A 19 -2.22 -22.58 -65.32
N ASP A 20 -2.93 -22.90 -64.22
CA ASP A 20 -4.41 -22.97 -64.04
C ASP A 20 -4.66 -23.55 -62.63
N GLY A 21 -5.48 -23.00 -61.71
CA GLY A 21 -6.89 -22.65 -61.84
C GLY A 21 -7.70 -23.69 -61.03
N GLY A 22 -8.37 -23.29 -59.93
CA GLY A 22 -9.29 -24.19 -59.22
C GLY A 22 -9.55 -23.87 -57.75
N ASP A 23 -10.67 -23.18 -57.51
CA ASP A 23 -11.34 -23.01 -56.23
C ASP A 23 -11.60 -24.33 -55.47
N GLY A 24 -11.47 -24.28 -54.15
CA GLY A 24 -11.79 -25.37 -53.23
C GLY A 24 -12.08 -24.82 -51.85
N ASP A 25 -13.34 -24.44 -51.65
CA ASP A 25 -14.00 -24.22 -50.36
C ASP A 25 -13.72 -25.38 -49.39
N GLY A 26 -13.38 -25.03 -48.15
CA GLY A 26 -12.94 -25.94 -47.10
C GLY A 26 -12.96 -25.23 -45.76
N GLY A 27 -14.15 -24.77 -45.38
CA GLY A 27 -14.41 -24.24 -44.06
C GLY A 27 -14.16 -25.25 -42.94
N ASN A 28 -13.97 -24.67 -41.76
CA ASN A 28 -13.92 -25.26 -40.42
C ASN A 28 -12.58 -25.91 -40.01
N ASP A 29 -11.84 -25.20 -39.16
CA ASP A 29 -11.56 -25.69 -37.81
C ASP A 29 -11.11 -24.53 -36.89
N ALA A 30 -12.09 -23.99 -36.17
CA ALA A 30 -12.08 -23.92 -34.71
C ALA A 30 -10.71 -23.84 -34.00
N SER A 31 -9.91 -22.81 -34.27
CA SER A 31 -9.09 -22.21 -33.21
C SER A 31 -9.70 -20.87 -32.84
N GLY A 32 -10.86 -20.95 -32.20
CA GLY A 32 -11.40 -19.89 -31.34
C GLY A 32 -10.37 -19.59 -30.27
N ARG A 33 -9.37 -18.78 -30.64
CA ARG A 33 -8.64 -17.92 -29.74
C ARG A 33 -9.67 -16.89 -29.29
N ALA A 34 -10.56 -17.36 -28.41
CA ALA A 34 -11.22 -16.54 -27.44
C ALA A 34 -10.07 -15.86 -26.71
N ASP A 35 -9.67 -14.73 -27.29
CA ASP A 35 -9.03 -13.64 -26.63
C ASP A 35 -9.85 -13.49 -25.36
N ARG A 36 -9.35 -14.06 -24.26
CA ARG A 36 -9.94 -13.86 -22.95
C ARG A 36 -9.65 -12.41 -22.65
N ALA A 37 -10.46 -11.55 -23.24
CA ALA A 37 -10.62 -10.18 -22.89
C ALA A 37 -11.07 -10.22 -21.43
N THR A 38 -10.10 -10.25 -20.53
CA THR A 38 -10.31 -10.01 -19.11
C THR A 38 -11.19 -8.78 -19.06
N PRO A 39 -12.41 -8.85 -18.47
CA PRO A 39 -13.34 -7.73 -18.51
C PRO A 39 -12.64 -6.52 -17.89
N ARG A 40 -12.19 -5.60 -18.73
CA ARG A 40 -11.61 -4.34 -18.28
C ARG A 40 -12.78 -3.55 -17.72
N LEU A 41 -12.93 -3.56 -16.40
CA LEU A 41 -13.90 -2.70 -15.72
C LEU A 41 -13.77 -1.28 -16.30
N SER A 42 -14.89 -0.70 -16.71
CA SER A 42 -14.93 0.67 -17.23
C SER A 42 -14.32 1.62 -16.20
N PRO A 43 -13.65 2.70 -16.63
CA PRO A 43 -12.99 3.64 -15.74
C PRO A 43 -13.98 4.20 -14.69
N ALA A 44 -15.23 4.43 -15.09
CA ALA A 44 -16.30 4.83 -14.18
C ALA A 44 -16.58 3.80 -13.08
N ARG A 45 -16.65 2.51 -13.41
CA ARG A 45 -16.93 1.43 -12.44
C ARG A 45 -15.76 1.23 -11.46
N ARG A 46 -14.52 1.50 -11.90
CA ARG A 46 -13.34 1.53 -11.02
C ARG A 46 -13.36 2.74 -10.08
N VAL A 47 -13.69 3.92 -10.59
CA VAL A 47 -13.83 5.13 -9.76
C VAL A 47 -14.92 4.93 -8.73
N CYS A 48 -16.08 4.38 -9.10
CA CYS A 48 -17.15 4.06 -8.15
C CYS A 48 -16.72 3.00 -7.12
N ALA A 49 -15.97 1.96 -7.53
CA ALA A 49 -15.48 0.95 -6.59
C ALA A 49 -14.45 1.52 -5.61
N VAL A 50 -13.54 2.38 -6.07
CA VAL A 50 -12.57 3.09 -5.22
C VAL A 50 -13.26 4.09 -4.30
N ALA A 51 -14.25 4.83 -4.81
CA ALA A 51 -15.04 5.76 -4.02
C ALA A 51 -15.88 5.03 -2.98
N ALA A 52 -16.52 3.91 -3.32
CA ALA A 52 -17.28 3.09 -2.38
C ALA A 52 -16.36 2.46 -1.32
N ALA A 53 -15.21 1.91 -1.71
CA ALA A 53 -14.23 1.39 -0.77
C ALA A 53 -13.68 2.49 0.15
N GLY A 54 -13.42 3.68 -0.39
CA GLY A 54 -13.02 4.87 0.37
C GLY A 54 -14.12 5.33 1.34
N CYS A 55 -15.37 5.39 0.88
CA CYS A 55 -16.53 5.70 1.72
C CYS A 55 -16.69 4.68 2.83
N VAL A 56 -16.58 3.37 2.55
CA VAL A 56 -16.65 2.33 3.59
C VAL A 56 -15.49 2.46 4.58
N ALA A 57 -14.26 2.69 4.11
CA ALA A 57 -13.10 2.90 4.96
C ALA A 57 -13.17 4.17 5.82
N VAL A 58 -13.99 5.15 5.43
CA VAL A 58 -14.20 6.41 6.18
C VAL A 58 -15.42 6.30 7.11
N LEU A 59 -16.52 5.75 6.60
CA LEU A 59 -17.78 5.60 7.33
C LEU A 59 -17.70 4.56 8.43
N VAL A 60 -17.03 3.41 8.23
CA VAL A 60 -16.92 2.37 9.26
C VAL A 60 -16.21 2.88 10.52
N PRO A 61 -15.08 3.60 10.43
CA PRO A 61 -14.47 4.23 11.61
C PRO A 61 -15.29 5.39 12.18
N LEU A 62 -15.90 6.24 11.34
CA LEU A 62 -16.68 7.40 11.79
C LEU A 62 -17.97 7.02 12.51
N LEU A 63 -18.67 5.98 12.04
CA LEU A 63 -19.89 5.49 12.67
C LEU A 63 -19.56 4.63 13.90
N GLY A 64 -18.32 4.14 14.02
CA GLY A 64 -17.87 3.26 15.07
C GLY A 64 -18.52 1.87 14.99
N THR A 65 -18.07 0.97 15.87
CA THR A 65 -18.69 -0.35 16.11
C THR A 65 -20.12 -0.27 16.65
N GLY A 66 -20.64 0.94 16.93
CA GLY A 66 -21.99 1.16 17.43
C GLY A 66 -23.13 0.83 16.45
N LEU A 67 -22.84 0.40 15.22
CA LEU A 67 -23.83 -0.24 14.33
C LEU A 67 -23.86 -1.77 14.45
N VAL A 68 -22.85 -2.37 15.10
CA VAL A 68 -22.67 -3.83 15.22
C VAL A 68 -22.99 -4.30 16.65
N VAL A 69 -22.98 -3.40 17.63
CA VAL A 69 -23.28 -3.73 19.03
C VAL A 69 -24.48 -2.89 19.47
N ASP A 70 -25.68 -3.43 19.24
CA ASP A 70 -26.94 -2.91 19.78
C ASP A 70 -27.19 -3.46 21.20
N GLU A 71 -26.14 -3.43 22.04
CA GLU A 71 -26.19 -3.90 23.44
C GLU A 71 -25.93 -2.71 24.38
N SER A 72 -26.94 -1.85 24.46
CA SER A 72 -27.48 -1.19 25.65
C SER A 72 -26.62 -0.66 26.82
N TYR A 73 -25.28 -0.50 26.78
CA TYR A 73 -24.53 0.14 27.90
C TYR A 73 -23.16 0.79 27.57
N GLU A 74 -22.87 1.20 26.34
CA GLU A 74 -21.60 1.88 26.04
C GLU A 74 -21.67 3.40 26.29
N ILE A 75 -20.95 3.87 27.31
CA ILE A 75 -20.60 5.29 27.48
C ILE A 75 -19.77 5.69 26.25
N ARG A 76 -20.39 6.36 25.28
CA ARG A 76 -19.66 6.96 24.16
C ARG A 76 -18.73 8.04 24.71
N LEU A 77 -17.42 7.83 24.62
CA LEU A 77 -16.47 8.89 24.91
C LEU A 77 -16.47 9.88 23.73
N PRO A 78 -16.51 11.20 24.01
CA PRO A 78 -16.34 12.21 22.97
C PRO A 78 -15.07 11.92 22.15
N GLY A 79 -15.20 11.80 20.83
CA GLY A 79 -14.06 11.66 19.91
C GLY A 79 -13.65 10.24 19.50
N ASP A 80 -14.36 9.19 19.89
CA ASP A 80 -14.02 7.79 19.54
C ASP A 80 -13.99 7.55 18.02
N GLY A 81 -15.01 7.99 17.29
CA GLY A 81 -15.07 7.79 15.83
C GLY A 81 -13.97 8.55 15.07
N ALA A 82 -13.63 9.76 15.54
CA ALA A 82 -12.54 10.54 14.97
C ALA A 82 -11.17 9.87 15.23
N THR A 83 -10.99 9.32 16.42
CA THR A 83 -9.80 8.56 16.79
C THR A 83 -9.66 7.31 15.93
N ALA A 84 -10.75 6.55 15.76
CA ALA A 84 -10.77 5.37 14.89
C ALA A 84 -10.43 5.71 13.43
N LEU A 85 -10.98 6.82 12.90
CA LEU A 85 -10.69 7.27 11.54
C LEU A 85 -9.21 7.63 11.37
N LEU A 86 -8.65 8.42 12.29
CA LEU A 86 -7.25 8.81 12.22
C LEU A 86 -6.33 7.59 12.35
N ARG A 87 -6.69 6.61 13.19
CA ARG A 87 -5.98 5.32 13.27
C ARG A 87 -6.02 4.57 11.95
N ALA A 88 -7.19 4.48 11.31
CA ALA A 88 -7.30 3.84 10.00
C ALA A 88 -6.40 4.53 8.96
N VAL A 89 -6.36 5.86 8.95
CA VAL A 89 -5.48 6.64 8.07
C VAL A 89 -4.01 6.37 8.40
N LEU A 90 -3.63 6.39 9.68
CA LEU A 90 -2.27 6.10 10.14
C LEU A 90 -1.82 4.72 9.67
N LEU A 91 -2.62 3.69 9.91
CA LEU A 91 -2.33 2.31 9.49
C LEU A 91 -2.28 2.17 7.97
N ALA A 92 -3.16 2.84 7.22
CA ALA A 92 -3.13 2.83 5.77
C ALA A 92 -1.84 3.46 5.22
N THR A 93 -1.39 4.58 5.78
CA THR A 93 -0.13 5.22 5.37
C THR A 93 1.09 4.37 5.72
N LEU A 94 1.06 3.66 6.86
CA LEU A 94 2.07 2.67 7.23
C LEU A 94 2.14 1.54 6.20
N CYS A 95 1.01 0.95 5.80
CA CYS A 95 0.94 -0.06 4.75
C CYS A 95 1.57 0.43 3.44
N VAL A 96 1.24 1.66 3.00
CA VAL A 96 1.82 2.24 1.77
C VAL A 96 3.34 2.34 1.86
N GLN A 97 3.89 2.83 2.98
CA GLN A 97 5.34 3.00 3.15
C GLN A 97 6.08 1.66 3.29
N VAL A 98 5.55 0.72 4.07
CA VAL A 98 6.12 -0.62 4.23
C VAL A 98 6.11 -1.37 2.90
N GLY A 99 5.00 -1.29 2.16
CA GLY A 99 4.84 -1.88 0.84
C GLY A 99 5.83 -1.35 -0.19
N GLU A 100 6.04 -0.03 -0.23
CA GLU A 100 7.01 0.60 -1.14
C GLU A 100 8.45 0.18 -0.79
N LEU A 101 8.80 0.16 0.50
CA LEU A 101 10.13 -0.26 0.95
C LEU A 101 10.39 -1.75 0.67
N ALA A 102 9.42 -2.62 0.93
CA ALA A 102 9.50 -4.05 0.66
C ALA A 102 9.57 -4.33 -0.85
N GLY A 103 8.72 -3.66 -1.64
CA GLY A 103 8.68 -3.78 -3.09
C GLY A 103 9.99 -3.36 -3.76
N VAL A 104 10.56 -2.21 -3.37
CA VAL A 104 11.86 -1.75 -3.87
C VAL A 104 13.01 -2.68 -3.46
N ARG A 105 12.96 -3.26 -2.24
CA ARG A 105 13.96 -4.26 -1.81
C ARG A 105 13.84 -5.56 -2.60
N LEU A 106 12.62 -6.03 -2.86
CA LEU A 106 12.38 -7.26 -3.62
C LEU A 106 12.78 -7.08 -5.09
N ALA A 107 12.40 -5.97 -5.72
CA ALA A 107 12.77 -5.65 -7.10
C ALA A 107 14.29 -5.62 -7.29
N ARG A 108 15.05 -5.05 -6.34
CA ARG A 108 16.52 -5.04 -6.39
C ARG A 108 17.17 -6.41 -6.21
N ARG A 109 16.50 -7.37 -5.57
CA ARG A 109 17.02 -8.74 -5.39
C ARG A 109 16.81 -9.62 -6.62
N VAL A 110 15.83 -9.29 -7.46
CA VAL A 110 15.58 -9.99 -8.72
C VAL A 110 16.50 -9.43 -9.80
N ARG A 111 17.55 -10.20 -10.17
CA ARG A 111 18.46 -9.83 -11.25
C ARG A 111 17.67 -9.69 -12.57
N GLY A 112 17.77 -8.53 -13.22
CA GLY A 112 17.09 -8.23 -14.49
C GLY A 112 15.74 -7.50 -14.36
N ALA A 113 15.23 -7.26 -13.14
CA ALA A 113 14.02 -6.47 -12.91
C ALA A 113 14.32 -4.96 -13.03
N SER A 114 14.63 -4.49 -14.24
CA SER A 114 14.65 -3.07 -14.60
C SER A 114 13.28 -2.60 -15.11
N ALA A 115 12.20 -3.20 -14.62
CA ALA A 115 10.85 -2.71 -14.90
C ALA A 115 10.66 -1.40 -14.14
N ALA A 116 10.19 -0.37 -14.85
CA ALA A 116 9.97 0.98 -14.34
C ALA A 116 9.37 0.97 -12.93
N LEU A 117 10.13 1.46 -11.95
CA LEU A 117 9.61 1.53 -10.58
C LEU A 117 8.44 2.52 -10.53
N PRO A 118 7.33 2.17 -9.87
CA PRO A 118 6.19 3.07 -9.74
C PRO A 118 6.61 4.34 -9.00
N ARG A 119 6.00 5.49 -9.35
CA ARG A 119 6.31 6.80 -8.76
C ARG A 119 6.23 6.75 -7.23
N GLY A 120 7.23 7.27 -6.51
CA GLY A 120 7.24 7.19 -5.05
C GLY A 120 6.05 7.90 -4.39
N TRP A 121 5.28 7.17 -3.56
CA TRP A 121 4.20 7.72 -2.73
C TRP A 121 4.63 7.88 -1.27
N SER A 122 5.76 7.27 -0.87
CA SER A 122 6.25 7.27 0.51
C SER A 122 6.31 8.67 1.14
N LYS A 123 6.76 9.71 0.41
CA LYS A 123 6.80 11.08 0.95
C LYS A 123 5.41 11.62 1.28
N ARG A 124 4.42 11.42 0.40
CA ARG A 124 3.04 11.89 0.62
C ARG A 124 2.40 11.09 1.76
N ALA A 125 2.59 9.77 1.77
CA ALA A 125 2.10 8.90 2.82
C ALA A 125 2.69 9.27 4.20
N ALA A 126 3.98 9.60 4.27
CA ALA A 126 4.61 10.02 5.52
C ALA A 126 4.02 11.33 6.07
N TRP A 127 3.75 12.32 5.21
CA TRP A 127 3.09 13.56 5.63
C TRP A 127 1.65 13.33 6.10
N VAL A 128 0.90 12.46 5.41
CA VAL A 128 -0.47 12.11 5.82
C VAL A 128 -0.46 11.36 7.16
N GLY A 129 0.49 10.44 7.36
CA GLY A 129 0.66 9.72 8.63
C GLY A 129 1.05 10.64 9.78
N ALA A 130 1.95 11.60 9.53
CA ALA A 130 2.32 12.61 10.52
C ALA A 130 1.12 13.49 10.89
N ALA A 131 0.33 13.94 9.89
CA ALA A 131 -0.88 14.72 10.13
C ALA A 131 -1.92 13.92 10.92
N ALA A 132 -2.07 12.63 10.64
CA ALA A 132 -2.97 11.75 11.39
C ALA A 132 -2.56 11.61 12.85
N ALA A 133 -1.26 11.37 13.11
CA ALA A 133 -0.73 11.26 14.47
C ALA A 133 -0.84 12.58 15.27
N VAL A 134 -0.60 13.72 14.62
CA VAL A 134 -0.84 15.05 15.22
C VAL A 134 -2.33 15.23 15.51
N GLY A 135 -3.21 14.83 14.60
CA GLY A 135 -4.66 14.85 14.81
C GLY A 135 -5.07 14.04 16.05
N GLN A 136 -4.48 12.85 16.25
CA GLN A 136 -4.73 12.03 17.44
C GLN A 136 -4.23 12.73 18.72
N LEU A 137 -3.06 13.37 18.68
CA LEU A 137 -2.55 14.14 19.81
C LEU A 137 -3.50 15.29 20.17
N LEU A 138 -4.02 16.01 19.18
CA LEU A 138 -4.98 17.09 19.39
C LEU A 138 -6.33 16.59 19.93
N LEU A 139 -6.79 15.43 19.48
CA LEU A 139 -8.00 14.80 20.07
C LEU A 139 -7.79 14.43 21.53
N VAL A 140 -6.64 13.86 21.88
CA VAL A 140 -6.30 13.53 23.27
C VAL A 140 -6.23 14.79 24.13
N ALA A 141 -5.55 15.83 23.65
CA ALA A 141 -5.45 17.11 24.33
C ALA A 141 -6.81 17.78 24.54
N GLY A 142 -7.65 17.79 23.50
CA GLY A 142 -8.94 18.48 23.54
C GLY A 142 -10.11 17.63 23.99
N SER A 143 -9.87 16.52 24.72
CA SER A 143 -10.92 15.61 25.22
C SER A 143 -11.95 15.20 24.15
N GLY A 144 -11.46 14.89 22.93
CA GLY A 144 -12.28 14.51 21.78
C GLY A 144 -12.57 15.62 20.77
N SER A 145 -12.16 16.86 21.03
CA SER A 145 -12.24 17.97 20.06
C SER A 145 -10.84 18.45 19.64
N PRO A 146 -10.47 18.35 18.34
CA PRO A 146 -9.13 18.75 17.90
C PRO A 146 -8.92 20.27 18.00
N LEU A 147 -10.00 21.05 17.92
CA LEU A 147 -9.98 22.51 18.09
C LEU A 147 -9.69 22.90 19.54
N ALA A 148 -10.26 22.18 20.51
CA ALA A 148 -9.97 22.41 21.93
C ALA A 148 -8.52 22.05 22.28
N GLY A 149 -7.98 21.02 21.63
CA GLY A 149 -6.60 20.55 21.82
C GLY A 149 -5.51 21.52 21.37
N LEU A 150 -5.84 22.53 20.57
CA LEU A 150 -4.91 23.61 20.20
C LEU A 150 -4.59 24.57 21.37
N SER A 151 -5.33 24.48 22.48
CA SER A 151 -5.09 25.28 23.67
C SER A 151 -3.79 24.83 24.36
N GLY A 152 -2.85 25.77 24.59
CA GLY A 152 -1.54 25.48 25.18
C GLY A 152 -1.56 24.61 26.46
N PRO A 153 -2.44 24.87 27.45
CA PRO A 153 -2.54 24.05 28.67
C PRO A 153 -2.95 22.61 28.38
N ALA A 154 -3.90 22.41 27.46
CA ALA A 154 -4.40 21.09 27.08
C ALA A 154 -3.31 20.22 26.43
N LEU A 155 -2.38 20.83 25.71
CA LEU A 155 -1.25 20.13 25.10
C LEU A 155 -0.27 19.62 26.16
N VAL A 156 -0.01 20.42 27.20
CA VAL A 156 0.87 20.05 28.32
C VAL A 156 0.27 18.88 29.09
N ASP A 157 -1.02 18.94 29.38
CA ASP A 157 -1.74 17.85 30.04
C ASP A 157 -1.74 16.57 29.20
N ALA A 158 -1.88 16.69 27.88
CA ALA A 158 -1.80 15.56 26.97
C ALA A 158 -0.44 14.84 27.03
N TYR A 159 0.67 15.58 27.16
CA TYR A 159 2.02 15.00 27.29
C TYR A 159 2.21 14.22 28.58
N ALA A 160 1.48 14.56 29.65
CA ALA A 160 1.50 13.79 30.89
C ALA A 160 0.80 12.42 30.74
N THR A 161 0.05 12.21 29.65
CA THR A 161 -0.70 10.97 29.41
C THR A 161 0.06 10.01 28.48
N ARG A 162 -0.07 8.70 28.75
CA ARG A 162 0.47 7.64 27.87
C ARG A 162 -0.04 7.74 26.42
N PRO A 163 -1.35 7.97 26.15
CA PRO A 163 -1.84 8.12 24.77
C PRO A 163 -1.22 9.31 24.03
N GLY A 164 -1.02 10.45 24.70
CA GLY A 164 -0.39 11.63 24.13
C GLY A 164 1.09 11.40 23.79
N LEU A 165 1.84 10.73 24.68
CA LEU A 165 3.24 10.35 24.41
C LEU A 165 3.38 9.40 23.21
N LEU A 166 2.48 8.42 23.08
CA LEU A 166 2.46 7.51 21.93
C LEU A 166 2.13 8.24 20.62
N ALA A 167 1.18 9.18 20.64
CA ALA A 167 0.84 9.97 19.46
C ALA A 167 2.01 10.86 19.03
N LEU A 168 2.75 11.43 19.98
CA LEU A 168 3.97 12.18 19.71
C LEU A 168 5.07 11.29 19.12
N LEU A 169 5.29 10.10 19.68
CA LEU A 169 6.26 9.13 19.17
C LEU A 169 5.95 8.79 17.71
N GLU A 170 4.69 8.49 17.39
CA GLU A 170 4.25 8.17 16.03
C GLU A 170 4.42 9.36 15.09
N ALA A 171 4.03 10.57 15.51
CA ALA A 171 4.21 11.78 14.70
C ALA A 171 5.69 12.00 14.34
N ASN A 172 6.59 11.91 15.33
CA ASN A 172 8.03 12.02 15.10
C ASN A 172 8.57 10.90 14.20
N ALA A 173 8.09 9.67 14.39
CA ALA A 173 8.47 8.55 13.55
C ALA A 173 8.06 8.78 12.08
N PHE A 174 6.85 9.25 11.81
CA PHE A 174 6.42 9.60 10.44
C PHE A 174 7.21 10.76 9.84
N LEU A 175 7.55 11.78 10.64
CA LEU A 175 8.42 12.87 10.20
C LEU A 175 9.82 12.35 9.83
N LEU A 176 10.42 11.50 10.68
CA LEU A 176 11.69 10.86 10.38
C LEU A 176 11.60 9.96 9.14
N ALA A 177 10.50 9.25 8.94
CA ALA A 177 10.26 8.47 7.73
C ALA A 177 10.18 9.36 6.48
N ALA A 178 9.53 10.54 6.56
CA ALA A 178 9.47 11.52 5.48
C ALA A 178 10.88 12.06 5.13
N LEU A 179 11.68 12.38 6.15
CA LEU A 179 13.06 12.81 5.98
C LEU A 179 13.94 11.70 5.39
N CYS A 180 13.77 10.46 5.84
CA CYS A 180 14.47 9.29 5.27
C CYS A 180 14.09 9.07 3.81
N ALA A 181 12.81 9.23 3.45
CA ALA A 181 12.31 9.12 2.08
C ALA A 181 12.78 10.28 1.18
N ALA A 182 13.01 11.47 1.75
CA ALA A 182 13.61 12.60 1.04
C ALA A 182 15.15 12.50 0.94
N SER A 183 15.78 11.69 1.77
CA SER A 183 17.23 11.51 1.83
C SER A 183 17.74 10.47 0.80
N ARG A 184 19.05 10.46 0.57
CA ARG A 184 19.72 9.50 -0.32
C ARG A 184 19.76 8.06 0.21
N ARG A 185 19.24 7.81 1.43
CA ARG A 185 19.26 6.48 2.09
C ARG A 185 17.86 6.03 2.54
N PRO A 186 16.93 5.75 1.60
CA PRO A 186 15.56 5.34 1.92
C PRO A 186 15.47 4.02 2.71
N GLY A 187 16.53 3.20 2.70
CA GLY A 187 16.61 1.96 3.48
C GLY A 187 16.50 2.17 5.01
N TRP A 188 16.85 3.36 5.50
CA TRP A 188 16.77 3.71 6.92
C TRP A 188 15.35 4.02 7.39
N ALA A 189 14.40 4.25 6.48
CA ALA A 189 12.99 4.47 6.82
C ALA A 189 12.35 3.27 7.54
N GLY A 190 12.96 2.08 7.50
CA GLY A 190 12.48 0.92 8.27
C GLY A 190 12.49 1.13 9.78
N VAL A 191 13.46 1.90 10.31
CA VAL A 191 13.58 2.18 11.75
C VAL A 191 12.40 3.01 12.27
N PRO A 192 12.08 4.19 11.69
CA PRO A 192 10.92 4.96 12.14
C PRO A 192 9.60 4.18 11.94
N LEU A 193 9.45 3.42 10.85
CA LEU A 193 8.22 2.64 10.65
C LEU A 193 8.07 1.52 11.69
N ALA A 194 9.16 0.90 12.12
CA ALA A 194 9.14 -0.06 13.22
C ALA A 194 8.72 0.60 14.55
N ALA A 195 9.14 1.84 14.79
CA ALA A 195 8.71 2.60 15.97
C ALA A 195 7.20 2.89 15.97
N VAL A 196 6.60 3.17 14.80
CA VAL A 196 5.13 3.32 14.66
C VAL A 196 4.42 2.01 15.00
N VAL A 197 4.88 0.87 14.45
CA VAL A 197 4.30 -0.45 14.71
C VAL A 197 4.38 -0.80 16.21
N PHE A 198 5.49 -0.46 16.85
CA PHE A 198 5.67 -0.67 18.28
C PHE A 198 4.76 0.24 19.13
N GLY A 199 4.64 1.52 18.77
CA GLY A 199 3.71 2.46 19.42
C GLY A 199 2.26 1.97 19.37
N GLU A 200 1.85 1.47 18.21
CA GLU A 200 0.53 0.89 18.00
C GLU A 200 0.30 -0.39 18.80
N ALA A 201 1.29 -1.28 18.86
CA ALA A 201 1.21 -2.50 19.65
C ALA A 201 1.10 -2.21 21.16
N LEU A 202 1.86 -1.23 21.66
CA LEU A 202 1.76 -0.77 23.04
C LEU A 202 0.41 -0.13 23.37
N ARG A 203 -0.19 0.56 22.40
CA ARG A 203 -1.50 1.20 22.53
C ARG A 203 -2.63 0.18 22.57
N ALA A 204 -2.52 -0.91 21.80
CA ALA A 204 -3.54 -1.96 21.71
C ALA A 204 -3.69 -2.80 22.99
N HIS A 205 -2.65 -2.89 23.82
CA HIS A 205 -2.68 -3.69 25.05
C HIS A 205 -2.33 -2.83 26.27
N PRO A 206 -3.30 -2.13 26.86
CA PRO A 206 -3.14 -1.42 28.14
C PRO A 206 -3.28 -2.35 29.37
N GLU A 207 -3.63 -3.62 29.18
CA GLU A 207 -4.01 -4.57 30.23
C GLU A 207 -2.83 -5.05 31.12
N ALA A 208 -3.15 -5.38 32.38
CA ALA A 208 -2.16 -5.61 33.43
C ALA A 208 -1.59 -7.03 33.48
N ASP A 209 -2.37 -8.05 33.08
CA ASP A 209 -2.06 -9.44 33.41
C ASP A 209 -1.03 -10.09 32.45
N THR A 210 -1.14 -9.85 31.13
CA THR A 210 -0.19 -10.38 30.13
C THR A 210 0.14 -9.40 28.99
N PRO A 211 0.57 -8.16 29.28
CA PRO A 211 0.77 -7.12 28.27
C PRO A 211 1.81 -7.52 27.21
N LEU A 212 2.84 -8.29 27.59
CA LEU A 212 3.93 -8.66 26.69
C LEU A 212 3.47 -9.57 25.54
N VAL A 213 2.57 -10.52 25.81
CA VAL A 213 2.09 -11.48 24.80
C VAL A 213 1.18 -10.78 23.81
N GLY A 214 0.27 -9.92 24.29
CA GLY A 214 -0.58 -9.11 23.42
C GLY A 214 0.23 -8.17 22.52
N VAL A 215 1.21 -7.45 23.09
CA VAL A 215 2.11 -6.59 22.32
C VAL A 215 2.87 -7.41 21.26
N ALA A 216 3.42 -8.57 21.61
CA ALA A 216 4.15 -9.41 20.67
C ALA A 216 3.26 -9.92 19.51
N LEU A 217 2.05 -10.38 19.81
CA LEU A 217 1.09 -10.82 18.79
C LEU A 217 0.66 -9.66 17.89
N THR A 218 0.38 -8.49 18.48
CA THR A 218 0.01 -7.29 17.70
C THR A 218 1.16 -6.82 16.83
N LEU A 219 2.41 -6.86 17.30
CA LEU A 219 3.59 -6.56 16.49
C LEU A 219 3.68 -7.47 15.27
N VAL A 220 3.58 -8.78 15.46
CA VAL A 220 3.66 -9.77 14.38
C VAL A 220 2.50 -9.59 13.40
N HIS A 221 1.28 -9.49 13.93
CA HIS A 221 0.07 -9.34 13.13
C HIS A 221 0.12 -8.05 12.30
N LEU A 222 0.38 -6.91 12.95
CA LEU A 222 0.40 -5.62 12.28
C LEU A 222 1.51 -5.53 11.23
N THR A 223 2.71 -6.05 11.54
CA THR A 223 3.81 -6.09 10.57
C THR A 223 3.46 -6.96 9.36
N SER A 224 2.89 -8.15 9.59
CA SER A 224 2.43 -9.05 8.54
C SER A 224 1.36 -8.41 7.66
N THR A 225 0.34 -7.80 8.29
CA THR A 225 -0.75 -7.10 7.60
C THR A 225 -0.22 -5.92 6.78
N ALA A 226 0.70 -5.13 7.33
CA ALA A 226 1.30 -4.01 6.62
C ALA A 226 2.14 -4.45 5.42
N LEU A 227 2.92 -5.53 5.56
CA LEU A 227 3.68 -6.12 4.46
C LEU A 227 2.77 -6.68 3.37
N TRP A 228 1.70 -7.38 3.75
CA TRP A 228 0.77 -7.99 2.83
C TRP A 228 -0.06 -6.95 2.07
N ALA A 229 -0.75 -6.05 2.78
CA ALA A 229 -1.59 -5.03 2.17
C ALA A 229 -0.76 -4.02 1.37
N GLY A 230 0.39 -3.60 1.92
CA GLY A 230 1.33 -2.71 1.25
C GLY A 230 1.95 -3.33 0.01
N GLY A 231 2.37 -4.60 0.09
CA GLY A 231 2.94 -5.34 -1.03
C GLY A 231 1.93 -5.52 -2.17
N LEU A 232 0.68 -5.86 -1.83
CA LEU A 232 -0.40 -5.99 -2.81
C LEU A 232 -0.64 -4.65 -3.54
N LEU A 233 -0.74 -3.54 -2.79
CA LEU A 233 -0.90 -2.21 -3.37
C LEU A 233 0.29 -1.84 -4.27
N TYR A 234 1.53 -2.14 -3.84
CA TYR A 234 2.73 -1.88 -4.63
C TYR A 234 2.68 -2.64 -5.98
N VAL A 235 2.34 -3.93 -5.96
CA VAL A 235 2.22 -4.75 -7.18
C VAL A 235 1.12 -4.22 -8.09
N LEU A 236 -0.06 -3.87 -7.57
CA LEU A 236 -1.13 -3.30 -8.38
C LEU A 236 -0.69 -2.00 -9.09
N ARG A 237 0.09 -1.17 -8.41
CA ARG A 237 0.63 0.07 -8.97
C ARG A 237 1.65 -0.15 -10.08
N THR A 238 2.44 -1.23 -10.03
CA THR A 238 3.35 -1.58 -11.14
C THR A 238 2.60 -1.95 -12.43
N ARG A 239 1.31 -2.28 -12.36
CA ARG A 239 0.48 -2.60 -13.53
C ARG A 239 -0.31 -1.41 -14.07
N TRP A 240 -0.50 -0.37 -13.27
CA TRP A 240 -1.37 0.78 -13.58
C TRP A 240 -0.59 2.06 -13.88
N CYS A 241 0.72 2.04 -13.70
CA CYS A 241 1.66 3.09 -14.10
C CYS A 241 2.48 2.60 -15.30
#